data_AF-A0A2H1EFB4-F1
#
_entry.id   AF-A0A2H1EFB4-F1
#
_cell.length_a   1.000
_cell.length_b   1.000
_cell.length_c   1.000
_cell.angle_alpha   90.00
_cell.angle_beta   90.00
_cell.angle_gamma   90.00
#
_symmetry.space_group_name_H-M   'P 1'
#
loop_
_entity.id
_entity.type
_entity.pdbx_description
1 polymer ?
#
loop_
_entity_poly.entity_id
_entity_poly.type
_entity_poly.pdbx_seq_one_letter_code
_entity_poly.pdbx_strand_id
1 'polypeptide(L)'
;MSAKNNKKLKINPFRIWYYVRQGYGTYLVFIVAVTNLMITSYYLAIKDIPSIHYIFPNFLAFVLFVISVGLPLSFLLGYWHYKKSRAQHSQLEIEVEVSPLTPMFIQTFLIVQKLANRTELSKEDIDRINAINATMDKIMKRVKSHE
;
A
#
# COMPACT_ATOMS: atom_id res chain seq x y z
N MET A 1 -18.85 30.22 25.62
CA MET A 1 -19.80 29.08 25.73
C MET A 1 -19.71 28.30 24.42
N SER A 2 -18.84 27.28 24.36
CA SER A 2 -18.51 26.55 23.13
C SER A 2 -19.47 25.38 22.95
N ALA A 3 -20.41 25.49 22.01
CA ALA A 3 -21.27 24.39 21.61
C ALA A 3 -20.41 23.32 20.93
N LYS A 4 -20.07 22.26 21.68
CA LYS A 4 -19.38 21.07 21.18
C LYS A 4 -20.34 20.37 20.22
N ASN A 5 -20.20 20.65 18.94
CA ASN A 5 -21.04 20.12 17.87
C ASN A 5 -20.79 18.61 17.77
N ASN A 6 -21.64 17.82 18.42
CA ASN A 6 -21.48 16.38 18.57
C ASN A 6 -22.01 15.68 17.31
N LYS A 7 -21.32 15.88 16.17
CA LYS A 7 -21.62 15.14 14.95
C LYS A 7 -21.26 13.67 15.17
N LYS A 8 -22.27 12.80 15.22
CA LYS A 8 -22.07 11.34 15.15
C LYS A 8 -21.37 11.03 13.82
N LEU A 9 -20.11 10.61 13.88
CA LEU A 9 -19.32 10.15 12.75
C LEU A 9 -20.14 9.09 11.98
N LYS A 10 -20.42 9.35 10.69
CA LYS A 10 -21.12 8.37 9.86
C LYS A 10 -20.13 7.30 9.44
N ILE A 11 -20.34 6.08 9.94
CA ILE A 11 -19.48 4.94 9.63
C ILE A 11 -19.73 4.53 8.16
N ASN A 12 -18.73 4.73 7.30
CA ASN A 12 -18.75 4.30 5.90
C ASN A 12 -18.30 2.83 5.79
N PRO A 13 -19.14 1.88 5.36
CA PRO A 13 -18.79 0.47 5.24
C PRO A 13 -17.59 0.20 4.33
N PHE A 14 -17.43 0.96 3.25
CA PHE A 14 -16.25 0.84 2.37
C PHE A 14 -14.96 1.24 3.07
N ARG A 15 -15.04 2.19 4.01
CA ARG A 15 -13.89 2.63 4.80
C ARG A 15 -13.49 1.55 5.82
N ILE A 16 -14.47 0.90 6.46
CA ILE A 16 -14.19 -0.28 7.31
C ILE A 16 -13.60 -1.40 6.48
N TRP A 17 -14.21 -1.75 5.34
CA TRP A 17 -13.74 -2.82 4.48
C TRP A 17 -12.31 -2.55 3.98
N TYR A 18 -12.00 -1.30 3.65
CA TYR A 18 -10.63 -0.91 3.33
C TYR A 18 -9.67 -1.21 4.48
N TYR A 19 -9.99 -0.81 5.71
CA TYR A 19 -9.14 -1.10 6.87
C TYR A 19 -8.98 -2.59 7.12
N VAL A 20 -10.05 -3.37 6.99
CA VAL A 20 -10.01 -4.83 7.14
C VAL A 20 -9.12 -5.45 6.06
N ARG A 21 -9.34 -5.11 4.79
CA ARG A 21 -8.55 -5.65 3.67
C ARG A 21 -7.07 -5.30 3.81
N GLN A 22 -6.76 -4.07 4.20
CA GLN A 22 -5.36 -3.65 4.39
C GLN A 22 -4.73 -4.33 5.60
N GLY A 23 -5.42 -4.38 6.75
CA GLY A 23 -4.91 -5.02 7.96
C GLY A 23 -4.74 -6.52 7.79
N TYR A 24 -5.77 -7.20 7.26
CA TYR A 24 -5.74 -8.62 6.97
C TYR A 24 -4.64 -8.96 5.95
N GLY A 25 -4.63 -8.26 4.82
CA GLY A 25 -3.68 -8.50 3.72
C GLY A 25 -2.23 -8.25 4.10
N THR A 26 -1.96 -7.22 4.89
CA THR A 26 -0.58 -6.83 5.24
C THR A 26 -0.02 -7.64 6.40
N TYR A 27 -0.81 -7.90 7.44
CA TYR A 27 -0.31 -8.45 8.70
C TYR A 27 -0.66 -9.92 8.93
N LEU A 28 -1.86 -10.35 8.52
CA LEU A 28 -2.37 -11.67 8.88
C LEU A 28 -2.11 -12.72 7.79
N VAL A 29 -2.31 -12.37 6.51
CA VAL A 29 -2.20 -13.31 5.39
C VAL A 29 -0.84 -14.01 5.38
N PHE A 30 0.25 -13.28 5.61
CA PHE A 30 1.59 -13.86 5.62
C PHE A 30 1.74 -14.95 6.69
N ILE A 31 1.35 -14.66 7.94
CA ILE A 31 1.47 -15.59 9.06
C ILE A 31 0.60 -16.83 8.82
N VAL A 32 -0.65 -16.62 8.39
CA VAL A 32 -1.59 -17.71 8.10
C VAL A 32 -1.06 -18.58 6.96
N ALA A 33 -0.60 -17.98 5.86
CA ALA A 33 -0.09 -18.70 4.71
C ALA A 33 1.18 -19.49 5.04
N VAL A 34 2.16 -18.88 5.69
CA VAL A 34 3.41 -19.54 6.07
C VAL A 34 3.16 -20.66 7.08
N THR A 35 2.31 -20.45 8.09
CA THR A 35 1.94 -21.48 9.05
C THR A 35 1.28 -22.67 8.38
N ASN A 36 0.28 -22.41 7.52
CA ASN A 36 -0.40 -23.46 6.78
C ASN A 36 0.56 -24.21 5.84
N LEU A 37 1.42 -23.49 5.12
CA LEU A 37 2.40 -24.10 4.23
C LEU A 37 3.38 -24.99 5.01
N MET A 38 3.86 -24.56 6.18
CA MET A 38 4.75 -25.38 7.01
C MET A 38 4.04 -26.64 7.51
N ILE A 39 2.82 -26.52 8.02
CA ILE A 39 2.04 -27.66 8.52
C ILE A 39 1.76 -28.64 7.38
N THR A 40 1.18 -28.17 6.28
CA THR A 40 0.80 -29.03 5.14
C THR A 40 2.01 -29.67 4.49
N SER A 41 3.09 -28.92 4.24
CA SER A 41 4.33 -29.47 3.66
C SER A 41 4.95 -30.53 4.57
N TYR A 42 4.92 -30.32 5.90
CA TYR A 42 5.50 -31.30 6.80
C TYR A 42 4.67 -32.58 6.88
N TYR A 43 3.38 -32.43 7.19
CA TYR A 43 2.53 -33.59 7.47
C TYR A 43 2.02 -34.32 6.24
N LEU A 44 1.97 -33.69 5.07
CA LEU A 44 1.54 -34.34 3.82
C LEU A 44 2.69 -34.80 2.92
N ALA A 45 3.91 -34.26 3.10
CA ALA A 45 5.04 -34.60 2.24
C ALA A 45 6.27 -35.05 3.02
N ILE A 46 6.81 -34.21 3.92
CA ILE A 46 8.10 -34.50 4.57
C ILE A 46 8.04 -35.77 5.41
N LYS A 47 6.99 -35.94 6.20
CA LYS A 47 6.81 -37.10 7.08
C LYS A 47 6.75 -38.42 6.30
N ASP A 48 6.17 -38.40 5.11
CA ASP A 48 5.86 -39.60 4.33
C ASP A 48 6.96 -39.95 3.30
N ILE A 49 7.90 -39.04 3.03
CA ILE A 49 9.05 -39.28 2.15
C ILE A 49 10.29 -39.63 3.01
N PRO A 50 10.74 -40.89 3.04
CA PRO A 50 11.76 -41.34 4.00
C PRO A 50 13.09 -40.58 3.94
N SER A 51 13.55 -40.24 2.72
CA SER A 51 14.81 -39.51 2.53
C SER A 51 14.77 -38.09 3.10
N ILE A 52 13.62 -37.41 3.04
CA ILE A 52 13.44 -36.05 3.56
C ILE A 52 13.16 -36.09 5.06
N HIS A 53 12.36 -37.06 5.53
CA HIS A 53 12.08 -37.24 6.95
C HIS A 53 13.36 -37.51 7.76
N TYR A 54 14.34 -38.20 7.18
CA TYR A 54 15.64 -38.41 7.82
C TYR A 54 16.35 -37.08 8.15
N ILE A 55 16.22 -36.07 7.30
CA ILE A 55 16.80 -34.73 7.51
C ILE A 55 15.96 -33.94 8.52
N PHE A 56 14.64 -34.06 8.45
CA PHE A 56 13.67 -33.36 9.30
C PHE A 56 12.78 -34.34 10.07
N PRO A 57 13.30 -34.93 11.18
CA PRO A 57 12.62 -36.02 11.88
C PRO A 57 11.43 -35.54 12.73
N ASN A 58 11.34 -34.25 13.03
CA ASN A 58 10.20 -33.68 13.74
C ASN A 58 9.83 -32.31 13.17
N PHE A 59 8.57 -31.93 13.40
CA PHE A 59 8.00 -30.69 12.87
C PHE A 59 8.76 -29.44 13.37
N LEU A 60 9.19 -29.45 14.63
CA LEU A 60 9.87 -28.30 15.23
C LEU A 60 11.22 -28.04 14.56
N ALA A 61 12.02 -29.09 14.31
CA ALA A 61 13.28 -28.98 13.59
C ALA A 61 13.11 -28.40 12.18
N PHE A 62 12.07 -28.86 11.46
CA PHE A 62 11.70 -28.31 10.16
C PHE A 62 11.33 -26.83 10.24
N VAL A 63 10.48 -26.43 11.20
CA VAL A 63 10.07 -25.03 11.38
C VAL A 63 11.27 -24.13 11.67
N LEU A 64 12.17 -24.53 12.58
CA LEU A 64 13.38 -23.75 12.89
C LEU A 64 14.28 -23.59 11.66
N PHE A 65 14.41 -24.64 10.85
CA PHE A 65 15.15 -24.55 9.59
C PHE A 65 14.49 -23.58 8.61
N VAL A 66 13.18 -23.69 8.39
CA VAL A 66 12.45 -22.80 7.47
C VAL A 66 12.51 -21.34 7.94
N ILE A 67 12.40 -21.06 9.24
CA ILE A 67 12.50 -19.68 9.75
C ILE A 67 13.93 -19.16 9.57
N SER A 68 14.95 -19.96 9.93
CA SER A 68 16.35 -19.54 9.86
C SER A 68 16.85 -19.31 8.44
N VAL A 69 16.33 -20.02 7.44
CA VAL A 69 16.70 -19.84 6.02
C VAL A 69 15.73 -18.92 5.28
N GLY A 70 14.43 -19.09 5.53
CA GLY A 70 13.35 -18.39 4.84
C GLY A 70 13.29 -16.90 5.18
N LEU A 71 13.54 -16.49 6.43
CA LEU A 71 13.59 -15.08 6.77
C LEU A 71 14.74 -14.34 6.06
N PRO A 72 16.01 -14.78 6.13
CA PRO A 72 17.09 -14.16 5.36
C PRO A 72 16.80 -14.10 3.87
N LEU A 73 16.29 -15.20 3.29
CA LEU A 73 15.96 -15.24 1.87
C LEU A 73 14.84 -14.25 1.51
N SER A 74 13.82 -14.13 2.36
CA SER A 74 12.74 -13.15 2.20
C SER A 74 13.26 -11.72 2.20
N PHE A 75 14.18 -11.38 3.12
CA PHE A 75 14.82 -10.05 3.13
C PHE A 75 15.62 -9.78 1.85
N LEU A 76 16.40 -10.75 1.38
CA LEU A 76 17.21 -10.62 0.16
C LEU A 76 16.33 -10.46 -1.08
N LEU A 77 15.30 -11.30 -1.23
CA LEU A 77 14.36 -11.22 -2.34
C LEU A 77 13.54 -9.92 -2.28
N GLY A 78 13.08 -9.53 -1.09
CA GLY A 78 12.38 -8.27 -0.88
C GLY A 78 13.25 -7.07 -1.26
N TYR A 79 14.50 -7.04 -0.81
CA TYR A 79 15.47 -6.00 -1.18
C TYR A 79 15.71 -5.95 -2.70
N TRP A 80 15.93 -7.11 -3.32
CA TRP A 80 16.14 -7.18 -4.76
C TRP A 80 14.91 -6.70 -5.53
N HIS A 81 13.73 -7.20 -5.16
CA HIS A 81 12.49 -6.81 -5.80
C HIS A 81 12.26 -5.31 -5.67
N TYR A 82 12.45 -4.75 -4.48
CA TYR A 82 12.19 -3.34 -4.23
C TYR A 82 13.17 -2.41 -4.94
N LYS A 83 14.48 -2.73 -4.95
CA LYS A 83 15.49 -1.83 -5.55
C LYS A 83 15.80 -2.08 -7.02
N LYS A 84 15.63 -3.30 -7.52
CA LYS A 84 16.13 -3.69 -8.86
C LYS A 84 15.03 -4.10 -9.83
N SER A 85 13.77 -4.22 -9.39
CA SER A 85 12.68 -4.62 -10.28
C SER A 85 12.10 -3.44 -11.04
N ARG A 86 11.98 -3.57 -12.36
CA ARG A 86 11.18 -2.65 -13.20
C ARG A 86 9.70 -2.62 -12.80
N ALA A 87 9.21 -3.67 -12.14
CA ALA A 87 7.82 -3.74 -11.68
C ALA A 87 7.46 -2.63 -10.68
N GLN A 88 8.41 -2.18 -9.85
CA GLN A 88 8.18 -1.06 -8.92
C GLN A 88 7.91 0.25 -9.66
N HIS A 89 8.58 0.50 -10.79
CA HIS A 89 8.30 1.68 -11.61
C HIS A 89 6.87 1.65 -12.17
N SER A 90 6.43 0.52 -12.71
CA SER A 90 5.06 0.37 -13.22
C SER A 90 4.01 0.51 -12.12
N GLN A 91 4.29 0.06 -10.89
CA GLN A 91 3.38 0.24 -9.75
C GLN A 91 3.21 1.73 -9.42
N LEU A 92 4.31 2.48 -9.36
CA LEU A 92 4.27 3.93 -9.13
C LEU A 92 3.57 4.67 -10.26
N GLU A 93 3.78 4.26 -11.50
CA GLU A 93 3.10 4.83 -12.67
C GLU A 93 1.58 4.67 -12.57
N ILE A 94 1.10 3.46 -12.24
CA ILE A 94 -0.33 3.21 -12.02
C ILE A 94 -0.85 4.05 -10.85
N GLU A 95 -0.11 4.14 -9.73
CA GLU A 95 -0.52 4.94 -8.57
C GLU A 95 -0.63 6.43 -8.90
N VAL A 96 0.27 6.94 -9.74
CA VAL A 96 0.25 8.30 -10.28
C VAL A 96 -0.95 8.51 -11.20
N GLU A 97 -1.23 7.55 -12.10
CA GLU A 97 -2.31 7.62 -13.08
C GLU A 97 -3.70 7.61 -12.43
N VAL A 98 -3.91 6.76 -11.43
CA VAL A 98 -5.22 6.63 -10.77
C VAL A 98 -5.50 7.74 -9.76
N SER A 99 -4.47 8.48 -9.34
CA SER A 99 -4.60 9.55 -8.36
C SER A 99 -5.12 10.83 -9.02
N PRO A 100 -6.30 11.34 -8.64
CA PRO A 100 -6.80 12.62 -9.14
C PRO A 100 -5.96 13.81 -8.61
N LEU A 101 -5.18 13.61 -7.55
CA LEU A 101 -4.38 14.65 -6.91
C LEU A 101 -3.03 14.88 -7.61
N THR A 102 -2.44 13.84 -8.18
CA THR A 102 -1.10 13.92 -8.79
C THR A 102 -1.00 14.95 -9.93
N PRO A 103 -1.90 14.98 -10.92
CA PRO A 103 -1.84 16.02 -11.96
C PRO A 103 -2.03 17.43 -11.40
N MET A 104 -2.84 17.62 -10.35
CA MET A 104 -3.01 18.92 -9.70
C MET A 104 -1.74 19.37 -8.97
N PHE A 105 -1.03 18.47 -8.29
CA PHE A 105 0.24 18.78 -7.66
C PHE A 105 1.30 19.18 -8.68
N ILE A 106 1.41 18.46 -9.80
CA ILE A 106 2.35 18.79 -10.88
C ILE A 106 2.03 20.18 -11.45
N GLN A 107 0.76 20.47 -11.76
CA GLN A 107 0.36 21.77 -12.30
C GLN A 107 0.62 22.92 -11.31
N THR A 108 0.29 22.72 -10.04
CA THR A 108 0.55 23.71 -8.98
C THR A 108 2.04 23.98 -8.86
N PHE A 109 2.88 22.94 -8.88
CA PHE A 109 4.33 23.07 -8.84
C PHE A 109 4.88 23.87 -10.03
N LEU A 110 4.38 23.64 -11.25
CA LEU A 110 4.78 24.39 -12.44
C LEU A 110 4.40 25.88 -12.35
N ILE A 111 3.21 26.20 -11.83
CA ILE A 111 2.77 27.58 -11.61
C ILE A 111 3.67 28.27 -10.58
N VAL A 112 3.98 27.59 -9.47
CA VAL A 112 4.90 28.10 -8.45
C VAL A 112 6.29 28.37 -9.03
N GLN A 113 6.80 27.48 -9.89
CA GLN A 113 8.06 27.72 -10.61
C GLN A 113 8.00 28.95 -11.53
N LYS A 114 6.91 29.14 -12.28
CA LYS A 114 6.72 30.33 -13.11
C LYS A 114 6.73 31.62 -12.28
N LEU A 115 6.04 31.61 -11.14
CA LEU A 115 6.03 32.74 -10.22
C LEU A 115 7.42 33.00 -9.61
N ALA A 116 8.13 31.94 -9.21
CA ALA A 116 9.49 32.04 -8.68
C ALA A 116 10.48 32.63 -9.70
N ASN A 117 10.31 32.27 -10.98
CA ASN A 117 11.09 32.80 -12.09
C ASN A 117 10.61 34.18 -12.58
N ARG A 118 9.65 34.81 -11.89
CA ARG A 118 9.03 36.10 -12.28
C ARG A 118 8.46 36.11 -13.70
N THR A 119 8.10 34.95 -14.23
CA THR A 119 7.38 34.83 -15.49
C THR A 119 5.91 35.19 -15.27
N GLU A 120 5.35 36.01 -16.15
CA GLU A 120 3.93 36.32 -16.13
C GLU A 120 3.10 35.07 -16.39
N LEU A 121 2.00 34.93 -15.65
CA LEU A 121 1.06 33.83 -15.86
C LEU A 121 0.22 34.10 -17.10
N SER A 122 0.11 33.11 -17.98
CA SER A 122 -0.77 33.21 -19.14
C SER A 122 -2.24 33.12 -18.72
N LYS A 123 -3.16 33.51 -19.61
CA LYS A 123 -4.60 33.27 -19.39
C LYS A 123 -4.90 31.78 -19.15
N GLU A 124 -4.20 30.90 -19.86
CA GLU A 124 -4.32 29.45 -19.67
C GLU A 124 -3.87 29.02 -18.26
N ASP A 125 -2.80 29.60 -17.71
CA ASP A 125 -2.37 29.31 -16.34
C ASP A 125 -3.44 29.74 -15.32
N ILE A 126 -4.08 30.89 -15.55
CA ILE A 126 -5.18 31.39 -14.70
C ILE A 126 -6.40 30.47 -14.79
N ASP A 127 -6.77 30.02 -15.98
CA ASP A 127 -7.87 29.07 -16.18
C ASP A 127 -7.60 27.72 -15.49
N ARG A 128 -6.35 27.23 -15.57
CA ARG A 128 -5.91 26.02 -14.86
C ARG A 128 -6.01 26.18 -13.34
N ILE A 129 -5.58 27.33 -12.78
CA ILE A 129 -5.71 27.62 -11.34
C ILE A 129 -7.17 27.54 -10.90
N ASN A 130 -8.08 28.16 -11.67
CA ASN A 130 -9.51 28.13 -11.35
C ASN A 130 -10.09 26.71 -11.40
N ALA A 131 -9.68 25.91 -12.39
CA ALA A 131 -10.10 24.51 -12.50
C ALA A 131 -9.58 23.64 -11.34
N ILE A 132 -8.32 23.83 -10.93
CA ILE A 132 -7.73 23.16 -9.75
C ILE A 132 -8.52 23.54 -8.50
N ASN A 133 -8.79 24.83 -8.27
CA ASN A 133 -9.54 25.28 -7.09
C ASN A 133 -10.94 24.67 -7.02
N ALA A 134 -11.68 24.65 -8.14
CA ALA A 134 -13.00 24.02 -8.20
C ALA A 134 -12.95 22.51 -7.92
N THR A 135 -11.93 21.83 -8.44
CA THR A 135 -11.71 20.39 -8.20
C THR A 135 -11.38 20.13 -6.73
N MET A 136 -10.51 20.95 -6.13
CA MET A 136 -10.14 20.87 -4.72
C MET A 136 -11.35 21.08 -3.81
N ASP A 137 -12.20 22.06 -4.10
CA ASP A 137 -13.43 22.26 -3.34
C ASP A 137 -14.37 21.05 -3.40
N LYS A 138 -14.49 20.43 -4.58
CA LYS A 138 -15.27 19.20 -4.74
C LYS A 138 -14.71 18.05 -3.93
N ILE A 139 -13.38 17.86 -3.94
CA ILE A 139 -12.70 16.83 -3.15
C ILE A 139 -12.87 17.11 -1.65
N MET A 140 -12.63 18.34 -1.20
CA MET A 140 -12.76 18.74 0.21
C MET A 140 -14.18 18.56 0.73
N LYS A 141 -15.20 18.89 -0.08
CA LYS A 141 -16.60 18.61 0.26
C LYS A 141 -16.86 17.11 0.40
N ARG A 142 -16.31 16.28 -0.50
CA ARG A 142 -16.43 14.82 -0.42
C ARG A 142 -15.75 14.27 0.83
N VAL A 143 -14.53 14.71 1.13
CA VAL A 143 -13.80 14.30 2.34
C VAL A 143 -14.59 14.65 3.60
N LYS A 144 -15.05 15.90 3.73
CA LYS A 144 -15.88 16.35 4.87
C LYS A 144 -17.25 15.68 4.96
N SER A 145 -17.78 15.15 3.85
CA SER A 145 -19.05 14.40 3.86
C SER A 145 -18.91 12.96 4.35
N HIS A 146 -17.69 12.44 4.39
CA HIS A 146 -17.34 11.09 4.84
C HIS A 146 -16.67 11.05 6.23
N GLU A 147 -16.53 12.22 6.87
CA GLU A 147 -16.24 12.39 8.30
C GLU A 147 -17.56 12.58 9.07
#